data_AF-A0A318YVD2-F1
#
_entry.id   AF-A0A318YVD2-F1
#
_cell.length_a   1.000
_cell.length_b   1.000
_cell.length_c   1.000
_cell.angle_alpha   90.00
_cell.angle_beta   90.00
_cell.angle_gamma   90.00
#
_symmetry.space_group_name_H-M   'P 1'
#
loop_
_entity.id
_entity.type
_entity.pdbx_description
1 polymer ?
#
loop_
_entity_poly.entity_id
_entity_poly.type
_entity_poly.pdbx_seq_one_letter_code
_entity_poly.pdbx_strand_id
1 'polypeptide(L)'
;MTADTTKNIEFIGLGAMGYAMAQNVRKSMPSTGRLYIFGVFRSACERFQTEMEGTSAVVVVDSAREAVEQVPTVISIVPNAADVRQVYLDEENRVIATRRIPERLILE
;
A
#
# COMPACT_ATOMS: atom_id res chain seq x y z
N MET A 1 -3.13 19.06 -15.12
CA MET A 1 -1.87 18.76 -14.40
C MET A 1 -2.03 17.41 -13.73
N THR A 2 -1.41 16.36 -14.24
CA THR A 2 -1.35 15.06 -13.55
C THR A 2 -0.40 15.21 -12.37
N ALA A 3 -0.86 14.93 -11.16
CA ALA A 3 0.02 14.92 -9.98
C ALA A 3 1.17 13.92 -10.21
N ASP A 4 2.39 14.29 -9.84
CA ASP A 4 3.55 13.39 -9.89
C ASP A 4 3.39 12.30 -8.82
N THR A 5 3.01 11.09 -9.26
CA THR A 5 2.79 9.93 -8.39
C THR A 5 3.97 9.00 -8.30
N THR A 6 5.12 9.33 -8.91
CA THR A 6 6.28 8.44 -9.03
C THR A 6 6.88 8.00 -7.69
N LYS A 7 6.62 8.78 -6.63
CA LYS A 7 7.11 8.53 -5.26
C LYS A 7 6.08 7.85 -4.36
N ASN A 8 4.89 7.58 -4.88
CA ASN A 8 3.85 6.95 -4.08
C ASN A 8 4.10 5.44 -4.01
N ILE A 9 3.79 4.88 -2.85
CA ILE A 9 3.90 3.44 -2.61
C ILE A 9 2.59 2.98 -2.01
N GLU A 10 2.13 1.81 -2.41
CA GLU A 10 1.10 1.08 -1.69
C GLU A 10 1.73 -0.02 -0.86
N PHE A 11 1.26 -0.16 0.38
CA PHE A 11 1.67 -1.21 1.30
C PHE A 11 0.45 -2.02 1.73
N ILE A 12 0.47 -3.32 1.42
CA ILE A 12 -0.62 -4.26 1.70
C ILE A 12 -0.21 -5.20 2.82
N GLY A 13 -0.98 -5.22 3.91
CA GLY A 13 -0.78 -6.13 5.02
C GLY A 13 0.01 -5.52 6.19
N LEU A 14 -0.71 -4.95 7.16
CA LEU A 14 -0.16 -4.45 8.43
C LEU A 14 -0.25 -5.49 9.56
N GLY A 15 0.24 -6.70 9.30
CA GLY A 15 0.46 -7.70 10.35
C GLY A 15 1.66 -7.35 11.24
N ALA A 16 2.02 -8.23 12.17
CA ALA A 16 3.13 -8.01 13.11
C ALA A 16 4.47 -7.66 12.41
N MET A 17 4.78 -8.31 11.29
CA MET A 17 5.96 -7.99 10.48
C MET A 17 5.72 -6.76 9.58
N GLY A 18 4.60 -6.74 8.86
CA GLY A 18 4.29 -5.69 7.89
C GLY A 18 4.22 -4.29 8.51
N TYR A 19 3.78 -4.17 9.77
CA TYR A 19 3.71 -2.89 10.47
C TYR A 19 5.08 -2.20 10.60
N ALA A 20 6.07 -2.90 11.13
CA ALA A 20 7.42 -2.36 11.28
C ALA A 20 8.08 -2.08 9.91
N MET A 21 7.84 -2.93 8.92
CA MET A 21 8.33 -2.72 7.56
C MET A 21 7.71 -1.46 6.92
N ALA A 22 6.40 -1.28 7.03
CA ALA A 22 5.70 -0.10 6.52
C ALA A 22 6.22 1.19 7.19
N GLN A 23 6.52 1.15 8.50
CA GLN A 23 7.13 2.29 9.20
C GLN A 23 8.51 2.64 8.62
N ASN A 24 9.35 1.64 8.36
CA ASN A 24 10.67 1.86 7.78
C ASN A 24 10.61 2.37 6.35
N VAL A 25 9.68 1.84 5.55
CA VAL A 25 9.39 2.34 4.20
C VAL A 25 8.98 3.81 4.29
N ARG A 26 7.99 4.15 5.12
CA ARG A 26 7.50 5.53 5.28
C ARG A 26 8.61 6.49 5.70
N LYS A 27 9.45 6.12 6.66
CA LYS A 27 10.58 6.94 7.12
C LYS A 27 11.63 7.17 6.03
N SER A 28 11.79 6.22 5.12
CA SER A 28 12.76 6.30 4.00
C SER A 28 12.20 7.01 2.77
N MET A 29 10.87 7.16 2.68
CA MET A 29 10.21 7.83 1.56
C MET A 29 10.41 9.34 1.62
N PRO A 30 10.49 10.02 0.46
CA PRO A 30 10.41 11.47 0.39
C PRO A 30 9.14 11.99 1.07
N SER A 31 9.21 13.19 1.67
CA SER A 31 8.04 13.86 2.26
C SER A 31 6.94 14.17 1.24
N THR A 32 7.31 14.27 -0.04
CA THR A 32 6.39 14.47 -1.18
C THR A 32 5.67 13.20 -1.63
N GLY A 33 6.18 12.02 -1.26
CA GLY A 33 5.56 10.74 -1.60
C GLY A 33 4.49 10.34 -0.59
N ARG A 34 3.39 9.77 -1.07
CA ARG A 34 2.30 9.25 -0.22
C ARG A 34 2.45 7.75 -0.03
N LEU A 35 2.24 7.29 1.20
CA LEU A 35 2.12 5.87 1.51
C LEU A 35 0.65 5.51 1.64
N TYR A 36 0.15 4.71 0.70
CA TYR A 36 -1.18 4.14 0.76
C TYR A 36 -1.12 2.81 1.50
N ILE A 37 -2.09 2.56 2.37
CA ILE A 37 -2.08 1.39 3.24
C ILE A 37 -3.41 0.68 3.14
N PHE A 38 -3.33 -0.61 2.81
CA PHE A 38 -4.45 -1.53 2.87
C PHE A 38 -4.13 -2.66 3.86
N GLY A 39 -5.10 -3.03 4.70
CA GLY A 39 -4.96 -4.12 5.65
C GLY A 39 -6.31 -4.66 6.09
N VAL A 40 -6.36 -5.96 6.39
CA VAL A 40 -7.60 -6.64 6.83
C VAL A 40 -8.12 -6.11 8.17
N PHE A 41 -7.23 -5.62 9.04
CA PHE A 41 -7.58 -5.02 10.32
C PHE A 41 -7.50 -3.49 10.23
N ARG A 42 -8.64 -2.84 9.97
CA ARG A 42 -8.70 -1.38 9.79
C ARG A 42 -8.13 -0.59 10.97
N SER A 43 -8.34 -1.07 12.20
CA SER A 43 -7.79 -0.47 13.42
C SER A 43 -6.26 -0.38 13.42
N ALA A 44 -5.57 -1.35 12.81
CA ALA A 44 -4.11 -1.30 12.67
C ALA A 44 -3.68 -0.23 11.66
N CYS A 45 -4.42 -0.08 10.56
CA CYS A 45 -4.16 0.96 9.55
C CYS A 45 -4.39 2.37 10.12
N GLU A 46 -5.49 2.57 10.83
CA GLU A 46 -5.81 3.85 11.49
C GLU A 46 -4.77 4.20 12.56
N ARG A 47 -4.40 3.23 13.40
CA ARG A 47 -3.32 3.40 14.38
C ARG A 47 -2.01 3.80 13.70
N PHE A 48 -1.64 3.12 12.62
CA PHE A 48 -0.44 3.44 11.85
C PHE A 48 -0.49 4.88 11.31
N GLN A 49 -1.63 5.28 10.75
CA GLN A 49 -1.83 6.62 10.21
C GLN A 49 -1.61 7.66 11.31
N THR A 50 -2.24 7.50 12.48
CA THR A 50 -2.08 8.37 13.64
C THR A 50 -0.63 8.44 14.12
N GLU A 51 0.05 7.29 14.24
CA GLU A 51 1.46 7.23 14.68
C GLU A 51 2.41 7.94 13.71
N MET A 52 2.04 8.05 12.43
CA MET A 52 2.83 8.70 11.38
C MET A 52 2.37 10.12 11.05
N GLU A 53 1.39 10.66 11.78
CA GLU A 53 1.00 12.06 11.67
C GLU A 53 2.21 12.98 11.93
N GLY A 54 2.28 14.09 11.18
CA GLY A 54 3.32 15.10 11.33
C GLY A 54 4.63 14.84 10.57
N THR A 55 4.91 13.62 10.13
CA THR A 55 6.10 13.31 9.31
C THR A 55 5.82 13.16 7.82
N SER A 56 4.57 12.80 7.44
CA SER A 56 4.26 12.45 6.05
C SER A 56 2.81 12.08 5.77
N ALA A 57 2.40 12.14 4.50
CA ALA A 57 1.06 11.75 4.06
C ALA A 57 0.90 10.22 3.99
N VAL A 58 0.23 9.66 5.01
CA VAL A 58 -0.27 8.28 5.03
C VAL A 58 -1.76 8.29 4.72
N VAL A 59 -2.19 7.43 3.78
CA VAL A 59 -3.59 7.31 3.37
C VAL A 59 -4.04 5.86 3.58
N VAL A 60 -5.02 5.66 4.46
CA VAL A 60 -5.69 4.36 4.61
C VAL A 60 -6.73 4.24 3.50
N VAL A 61 -6.69 3.12 2.77
CA VAL A 61 -7.64 2.81 1.69
C VAL A 61 -8.51 1.61 2.06
N ASP A 62 -9.72 1.55 1.51
CA ASP A 62 -10.67 0.48 1.82
C ASP A 62 -10.49 -0.74 0.89
N SER A 63 -9.75 -0.56 -0.20
CA SER A 63 -9.34 -1.64 -1.11
C SER A 63 -7.95 -1.40 -1.69
N ALA A 64 -7.24 -2.48 -2.04
CA ALA A 64 -5.95 -2.36 -2.72
C ALA A 64 -6.11 -1.62 -4.07
N ARG A 65 -7.21 -1.87 -4.79
CA ARG A 65 -7.51 -1.20 -6.05
C ARG A 65 -7.45 0.32 -5.98
N GLU A 66 -7.98 0.93 -4.93
CA GLU A 66 -8.00 2.40 -4.76
C GLU A 66 -6.60 3.02 -4.75
N ALA A 67 -5.63 2.31 -4.21
CA ALA A 67 -4.24 2.75 -4.14
C ALA A 67 -3.46 2.38 -5.39
N VAL A 68 -3.63 1.14 -5.90
CA VAL A 68 -2.88 0.58 -7.03
C VAL A 68 -2.93 1.51 -8.26
N GLU A 69 -4.06 2.15 -8.55
CA GLU A 69 -4.20 3.04 -9.72
C GLU A 69 -3.30 4.30 -9.66
N GLN A 70 -2.87 4.67 -8.46
CA GLN A 70 -2.15 5.90 -8.14
C GLN A 70 -0.69 5.66 -7.74
N VAL A 71 -0.19 4.42 -7.83
CA VAL A 71 1.18 4.07 -7.40
C VAL A 71 1.96 3.29 -8.46
N PRO A 72 3.25 3.61 -8.67
CA PRO A 72 4.17 2.79 -9.47
C PRO A 72 4.72 1.59 -8.68
N THR A 73 4.65 1.60 -7.36
CA THR A 73 5.24 0.55 -6.50
C THR A 73 4.20 0.00 -5.54
N VAL A 74 4.05 -1.32 -5.51
CA VAL A 74 3.22 -2.06 -4.56
C VAL A 74 4.13 -2.97 -3.74
N ILE A 75 4.00 -2.90 -2.41
CA ILE A 75 4.69 -3.76 -1.46
C ILE A 75 3.63 -4.49 -0.65
N SER A 76 3.85 -5.74 -0.34
CA SER A 76 2.84 -6.57 0.30
C SER A 76 3.48 -7.61 1.20
N ILE A 77 2.93 -7.75 2.40
CA ILE A 77 3.41 -8.67 3.43
C ILE A 77 2.20 -9.40 4.00
N VAL A 78 1.96 -10.59 3.48
CA VAL A 78 0.81 -11.43 3.85
C VAL A 78 1.27 -12.84 4.26
N PRO A 79 0.54 -13.52 5.17
CA PRO A 79 1.10 -14.67 5.88
C PRO A 79 1.07 -15.99 5.10
N ASN A 80 0.18 -16.17 4.12
CA ASN A 80 0.05 -17.43 3.39
C ASN A 80 -0.36 -17.24 1.92
N ALA A 81 -0.28 -18.32 1.14
CA ALA A 81 -0.59 -18.31 -0.29
C ALA A 81 -2.05 -17.97 -0.63
N ALA A 82 -3.01 -18.26 0.26
CA ALA A 82 -4.40 -17.89 0.03
C ALA A 82 -4.58 -16.36 0.09
N ASP A 83 -3.91 -15.71 1.04
CA ASP A 83 -3.91 -14.25 1.15
C ASP A 83 -3.22 -13.60 -0.06
N VAL A 84 -2.11 -14.16 -0.55
CA VAL A 84 -1.46 -13.70 -1.80
C VAL A 84 -2.45 -13.77 -2.96
N ARG A 85 -3.12 -14.92 -3.16
CA ARG A 85 -4.11 -15.07 -4.25
C ARG A 85 -5.22 -14.04 -4.13
N GLN A 86 -5.71 -13.77 -2.92
CA GLN A 86 -6.71 -12.75 -2.69
C GLN A 86 -6.18 -11.35 -3.06
N VAL A 87 -4.96 -10.99 -2.66
CA VAL A 87 -4.38 -9.67 -2.96
C VAL A 87 -4.14 -9.45 -4.46
N TYR A 88 -3.78 -10.49 -5.23
CA TYR A 88 -3.42 -10.30 -6.63
C TYR A 88 -4.49 -10.69 -7.63
N LEU A 89 -5.27 -11.73 -7.36
CA LEU A 89 -6.08 -12.41 -8.39
C LEU A 89 -7.58 -12.18 -8.23
N ASP A 90 -8.01 -11.39 -7.26
CA ASP A 90 -9.41 -10.97 -7.14
C ASP A 90 -9.71 -9.86 -8.17
N GLU A 91 -10.61 -10.18 -9.09
CA GLU A 91 -10.94 -9.38 -10.27
C GLU A 91 -11.79 -8.14 -9.96
N GLU A 92 -12.31 -8.00 -8.74
CA GLU A 92 -13.23 -6.91 -8.40
C GLU A 92 -12.51 -5.77 -7.68
N ASN A 93 -11.70 -6.12 -6.68
CA ASN A 93 -11.23 -5.15 -5.68
C ASN A 93 -9.70 -5.06 -5.53
N ARG A 94 -8.95 -5.81 -6.34
CA ARG A 94 -7.53 -6.09 -6.06
C ARG A 94 -6.61 -5.82 -7.25
N VAL A 95 -5.34 -6.22 -7.16
CA VAL A 95 -4.28 -5.71 -8.08
C VAL A 95 -4.61 -5.99 -9.55
N ILE A 96 -5.12 -7.18 -9.89
CA ILE A 96 -5.52 -7.54 -11.26
C ILE A 96 -6.70 -6.72 -11.80
N ALA A 97 -7.55 -6.18 -10.92
CA ALA A 97 -8.70 -5.36 -11.30
C ALA A 97 -8.30 -3.94 -11.78
N THR A 98 -7.01 -3.61 -11.71
CA THR A 98 -6.51 -2.26 -12.01
C THR A 98 -5.94 -2.14 -13.41
N ARG A 99 -5.85 -0.91 -13.92
CA ARG A 99 -5.17 -0.65 -15.19
C ARG A 99 -3.71 -1.15 -15.14
N ARG A 100 -3.25 -1.73 -16.25
CA ARG A 100 -1.85 -2.11 -16.41
C ARG A 100 -0.96 -0.88 -16.43
N ILE A 101 0.04 -0.84 -15.55
CA ILE A 101 1.15 0.12 -15.58
C ILE A 101 2.41 -0.67 -15.99
N PRO A 102 3.01 -0.41 -17.18
CA PRO A 102 4.10 -1.23 -17.72
C PRO A 102 5.32 -1.37 -16.82
N GLU A 103 5.66 -0.34 -16.05
CA GLU A 103 6.84 -0.28 -15.20
C GLU A 103 6.50 -0.46 -13.71
N ARG A 104 5.33 -1.03 -13.39
CA ARG A 104 4.94 -1.24 -11.99
C ARG A 104 5.88 -2.24 -11.32
N LEU A 105 6.48 -1.81 -10.22
CA LEU A 105 7.25 -2.68 -9.34
C LEU A 105 6.31 -3.30 -8.30
N ILE A 106 6.34 -4.62 -8.20
CA ILE A 106 5.59 -5.39 -7.18
C ILE A 106 6.62 -6.15 -6.35
N LEU A 107 6.58 -5.97 -5.04
CA LEU A 107 7.44 -6.63 -4.07
C LEU A 107 6.58 -7.44 -3.09
N GLU A 108 6.76 -8.77 -3.11
CA GLU A 108 6.08 -9.77 -2.28
C GLU A 108 7.05 -10.43 -1.29
#